data_AF-A0A2E8D3D8-F1
#
_entry.id   AF-A0A2E8D3D8-F1
#
_cell.length_a   1.000
_cell.length_b   1.000
_cell.length_c   1.000
_cell.angle_alpha   90.00
_cell.angle_beta   90.00
_cell.angle_gamma   90.00
#
_symmetry.space_group_name_H-M   'P 1'
#
loop_
_entity.id
_entity.type
_entity.pdbx_description
1 polymer ?
#
loop_
_entity_poly.entity_id
_entity_poly.type
_entity_poly.pdbx_seq_one_letter_code
_entity_poly.pdbx_strand_id
1 'polypeptide(L)'
;MRRPTSIVKSLKKQHKKRQCQHQRRLSREMRTEQLEDRRLLAGPDLFAIRPDEAALLQQGDVLNVAPREFNLLFKGGADIDPATIAGNVRLNRSGGDGIFGNGNIDDALEALFGDSVFGDSLLGDEIE
;
A
#
# COMPACT_ATOMS: atom_id res chain seq x y z
N MET A 1 -77.99 -19.75 -23.30
CA MET A 1 -77.15 -20.96 -23.42
C MET A 1 -75.75 -20.67 -22.88
N ARG A 2 -75.23 -21.43 -21.91
CA ARG A 2 -73.88 -21.25 -21.33
C ARG A 2 -72.90 -22.24 -22.00
N ARG A 3 -71.81 -21.75 -22.59
CA ARG A 3 -70.79 -22.60 -23.23
C ARG A 3 -69.91 -23.30 -22.18
N PRO A 4 -69.58 -24.59 -22.35
CA PRO A 4 -68.71 -25.31 -21.42
C PRO A 4 -67.26 -24.77 -21.53
N THR A 5 -66.78 -24.13 -20.47
CA THR A 5 -65.47 -23.46 -20.41
C THR A 5 -64.36 -24.33 -19.82
N SER A 6 -64.60 -25.64 -19.64
CA SER A 6 -63.72 -26.55 -18.89
C SER A 6 -62.32 -26.68 -19.51
N ILE A 7 -62.23 -26.76 -20.83
CA ILE A 7 -60.96 -26.89 -21.57
C ILE A 7 -60.13 -25.61 -21.41
N VAL A 8 -60.74 -24.44 -21.62
CA VAL A 8 -60.07 -23.13 -21.48
C VAL A 8 -59.60 -22.93 -20.03
N LYS A 9 -60.40 -23.34 -19.05
CA LYS A 9 -60.02 -23.30 -17.63
C LYS A 9 -58.83 -24.21 -17.31
N SER A 10 -58.81 -25.42 -17.88
CA SER A 10 -57.71 -26.36 -17.71
C SER A 10 -56.39 -25.83 -18.29
N LEU A 11 -56.42 -25.29 -19.51
CA LEU A 11 -55.24 -24.71 -20.16
C LEU A 11 -54.66 -23.53 -19.38
N LYS A 12 -55.52 -22.63 -18.86
CA LYS A 12 -55.09 -21.52 -17.99
C LYS A 12 -54.48 -22.02 -16.68
N LYS A 13 -55.06 -23.06 -16.08
CA LYS A 13 -54.51 -23.70 -14.85
C LYS A 13 -53.15 -24.33 -15.11
N GLN A 14 -52.95 -25.00 -16.25
CA GLN A 14 -51.67 -25.57 -16.63
C GLN A 14 -50.61 -24.49 -16.86
N HIS A 15 -50.94 -23.39 -17.55
CA HIS A 15 -50.00 -22.30 -17.78
C HIS A 15 -49.52 -21.66 -16.47
N LYS A 16 -50.45 -21.42 -15.52
CA LYS A 16 -50.11 -20.92 -14.18
C LYS A 16 -49.22 -21.89 -13.40
N LYS A 17 -49.48 -23.20 -13.50
CA LYS A 17 -48.64 -24.23 -12.86
C LYS A 17 -47.21 -24.22 -13.42
N ARG A 18 -47.05 -24.08 -14.74
CA ARG A 18 -45.74 -23.99 -15.41
C ARG A 18 -44.98 -22.73 -15.01
N GLN A 19 -45.64 -21.57 -14.95
CA GLN A 19 -45.03 -20.34 -14.47
C GLN A 19 -44.56 -20.45 -13.01
N CYS A 20 -45.40 -20.98 -12.10
CA CYS A 20 -45.00 -21.20 -10.72
C CYS A 20 -43.83 -22.20 -10.61
N GLN A 21 -43.80 -23.25 -11.42
CA GLN A 21 -42.66 -24.19 -11.45
C GLN A 21 -41.38 -23.54 -11.95
N HIS A 22 -41.47 -22.71 -12.98
CA HIS A 22 -40.32 -21.99 -13.53
C HIS A 22 -39.76 -20.99 -12.51
N GLN A 23 -40.63 -20.16 -11.90
CA GLN A 23 -40.20 -19.28 -10.80
C GLN A 23 -39.57 -20.07 -9.66
N ARG A 24 -40.17 -21.18 -9.22
CA ARG A 24 -39.58 -22.03 -8.16
C ARG A 24 -38.23 -22.62 -8.53
N ARG A 25 -37.94 -22.86 -9.81
CA ARG A 25 -36.61 -23.30 -10.27
C ARG A 25 -35.62 -22.16 -10.21
N LEU A 26 -35.96 -20.99 -10.75
CA LEU A 26 -35.12 -19.79 -10.68
C LEU A 26 -34.83 -19.38 -9.23
N SER A 27 -35.80 -19.52 -8.32
CA SER A 27 -35.60 -19.26 -6.88
C SER A 27 -34.73 -20.31 -6.17
N ARG A 28 -34.54 -21.49 -6.77
CA ARG A 28 -33.74 -22.60 -6.24
C ARG A 28 -32.40 -22.75 -6.95
N GLU A 29 -32.12 -21.91 -7.94
CA GLU A 29 -30.80 -21.83 -8.53
C GLU A 29 -29.86 -21.22 -7.50
N MET A 30 -28.84 -21.99 -7.09
CA MET A 30 -27.76 -21.47 -6.29
C MET A 30 -26.99 -20.47 -7.15
N ARG A 31 -27.07 -19.19 -6.79
CA ARG A 31 -26.22 -18.14 -7.36
C ARG A 31 -24.82 -18.35 -6.83
N THR A 32 -23.99 -19.04 -7.59
CA THR A 32 -22.56 -19.14 -7.29
C THR A 32 -21.93 -17.80 -7.67
N GLU A 33 -21.55 -17.01 -6.67
CA GLU A 33 -20.70 -15.85 -6.90
C GLU A 33 -19.33 -16.34 -7.38
N GLN A 34 -18.80 -15.72 -8.42
CA GLN A 34 -17.45 -16.00 -8.87
C GLN A 34 -16.50 -15.26 -7.94
N LEU A 35 -15.72 -16.02 -7.17
CA LEU A 35 -14.63 -15.46 -6.39
C LEU A 35 -13.57 -14.95 -7.35
N GLU A 36 -13.08 -13.73 -7.12
CA GLU A 36 -11.97 -13.17 -7.90
C GLU A 36 -10.75 -14.09 -7.80
N ASP A 37 -10.00 -14.21 -8.90
CA ASP A 37 -8.77 -14.97 -8.94
C ASP A 37 -7.80 -14.41 -7.88
N ARG A 38 -7.43 -15.25 -6.91
CA ARG A 38 -6.35 -14.97 -5.97
C ARG A 38 -5.00 -15.04 -6.69
N ARG A 39 -4.72 -14.03 -7.52
CA ARG A 39 -3.39 -13.83 -8.04
C ARG A 39 -2.55 -13.29 -6.91
N LEU A 40 -1.61 -14.11 -6.44
CA LEU A 40 -0.49 -13.63 -5.65
C LEU A 40 0.15 -12.49 -6.44
N LEU A 41 0.19 -11.30 -5.86
CA LEU A 41 1.04 -10.20 -6.30
C LEU A 41 2.50 -10.60 -6.03
N ALA A 42 2.96 -11.65 -6.70
CA ALA A 42 4.36 -12.06 -6.71
C ALA A 42 5.12 -11.03 -7.54
N GLY A 43 5.37 -9.89 -6.91
CA GLY A 43 6.32 -8.90 -7.39
C GLY A 43 7.75 -9.41 -7.26
N PRO A 44 8.73 -8.63 -7.69
CA PRO A 44 10.13 -9.00 -7.55
C PRO A 44 10.52 -9.16 -6.07
N ASP A 45 11.14 -10.31 -5.75
CA ASP A 45 11.61 -10.60 -4.40
C ASP A 45 12.94 -9.88 -4.14
N LEU A 46 12.98 -8.99 -3.15
CA LEU A 46 14.21 -8.35 -2.70
C LEU A 46 15.09 -9.39 -1.99
N PHE A 47 16.30 -9.61 -2.51
CA PHE A 47 17.25 -10.59 -1.99
C PHE A 47 18.30 -9.94 -1.08
N ALA A 48 18.84 -8.78 -1.46
CA ALA A 48 19.88 -8.10 -0.70
C ALA A 48 19.91 -6.60 -0.95
N ILE A 49 20.49 -5.85 -0.02
CA ILE A 49 20.74 -4.41 -0.14
C ILE A 49 22.24 -4.17 0.11
N ARG A 50 22.88 -3.39 -0.76
CA ARG A 50 24.29 -3.00 -0.60
C ARG A 50 24.44 -1.47 -0.60
N PRO A 51 25.05 -0.87 0.44
CA PRO A 51 25.40 0.55 0.45
C PRO A 51 26.72 0.75 -0.29
N ASP A 52 26.75 1.67 -1.26
CA ASP A 52 27.95 1.98 -2.06
C ASP A 52 28.68 0.70 -2.55
N GLU A 53 29.98 0.58 -2.24
CA GLU A 53 30.85 -0.59 -2.48
C GLU A 53 31.10 -1.43 -1.21
N ALA A 54 30.33 -1.23 -0.15
CA ALA A 54 30.51 -1.93 1.11
C ALA A 54 29.91 -3.36 1.09
N ALA A 55 30.01 -4.05 2.24
CA ALA A 55 29.39 -5.36 2.43
C ALA A 55 27.85 -5.29 2.35
N LEU A 56 27.21 -6.43 2.09
CA LEU A 56 25.75 -6.55 2.10
C LEU A 56 25.21 -6.24 3.50
N LEU A 57 24.14 -5.46 3.57
CA LEU A 57 23.45 -5.17 4.82
C LEU A 57 22.73 -6.38 5.35
N GLN A 58 22.91 -6.65 6.64
CA GLN A 58 22.14 -7.58 7.42
C GLN A 58 21.21 -6.86 8.40
N GLN A 59 20.24 -7.60 8.93
CA GLN A 59 19.31 -7.05 9.88
C GLN A 59 20.04 -6.68 11.18
N GLY A 60 19.94 -5.41 11.58
CA GLY A 60 20.59 -4.88 12.78
C GLY A 60 21.96 -4.24 12.52
N ASP A 61 22.43 -4.21 11.28
CA ASP A 61 23.68 -3.53 10.94
C ASP A 61 23.57 -2.02 11.18
N VAL A 62 24.64 -1.45 11.74
CA VAL A 62 24.78 0.00 11.96
C VAL A 62 25.86 0.53 11.03
N LEU A 63 25.49 1.49 10.19
CA LEU A 63 26.41 2.18 9.31
C LEU A 63 26.94 3.44 10.00
N ASN A 64 28.26 3.50 10.18
CA ASN A 64 28.93 4.65 10.81
C ASN A 64 29.15 5.83 9.85
N VAL A 65 29.02 5.58 8.55
CA VAL A 65 29.17 6.58 7.49
C VAL A 65 27.89 6.56 6.65
N ALA A 66 27.36 7.74 6.36
CA ALA A 66 26.17 7.88 5.52
C ALA A 66 26.49 7.43 4.07
N PRO A 67 25.78 6.43 3.54
CA PRO A 67 25.97 5.99 2.15
C PRO A 67 25.51 7.04 1.14
N ARG A 68 26.12 7.03 -0.05
CA ARG A 68 25.69 7.89 -1.16
C ARG A 68 24.67 7.19 -2.06
N GLU A 69 24.76 5.88 -2.18
CA GLU A 69 23.88 5.04 -2.97
C GLU A 69 23.50 3.74 -2.24
N PHE A 70 22.33 3.20 -2.61
CA PHE A 70 21.90 1.86 -2.22
C PHE A 70 21.59 1.04 -3.48
N ASN A 71 22.27 -0.08 -3.61
CA ASN A 71 22.04 -1.07 -4.65
C ASN A 71 21.08 -2.13 -4.10
N LEU A 72 19.87 -2.22 -4.69
CA LEU A 72 18.85 -3.20 -4.34
C LEU A 72 18.93 -4.39 -5.30
N LEU A 73 19.17 -5.59 -4.78
CA LEU A 73 19.32 -6.80 -5.57
C LEU A 73 18.04 -7.62 -5.50
N PHE A 74 17.39 -7.82 -6.64
CA PHE A 74 16.17 -8.61 -6.75
C PHE A 74 16.46 -10.01 -7.29
N LYS A 75 15.75 -11.01 -6.77
CA LYS A 75 15.88 -12.40 -7.20
C LYS A 75 15.17 -12.60 -8.54
N GLY A 76 15.85 -13.26 -9.48
CA GLY A 76 15.20 -13.82 -10.67
C GLY A 76 14.98 -12.87 -11.84
N GLY A 77 15.97 -12.04 -12.18
CA GLY A 77 15.93 -11.23 -13.41
C GLY A 77 14.63 -10.43 -13.53
N ALA A 78 14.25 -9.80 -12.42
CA ALA A 78 13.02 -9.06 -12.30
C ALA A 78 12.91 -8.06 -13.46
N ASP A 79 11.90 -8.25 -14.32
CA ASP A 79 11.56 -7.34 -15.41
C ASP A 79 10.94 -6.07 -14.79
N ILE A 80 11.81 -5.27 -14.16
CA ILE A 80 11.43 -4.04 -13.47
C ILE A 80 11.39 -2.95 -14.51
N ASP A 81 10.19 -2.43 -14.76
CA ASP A 81 10.02 -1.22 -15.55
C ASP A 81 10.63 -0.03 -14.80
N PRO A 82 11.67 0.63 -15.34
CA PRO A 82 12.32 1.76 -14.69
C PRO A 82 11.35 2.93 -14.43
N ALA A 83 10.29 3.07 -15.21
CA ALA A 83 9.28 4.11 -15.00
C ALA A 83 8.51 3.93 -13.67
N THR A 84 8.45 2.70 -13.15
CA THR A 84 7.75 2.38 -11.89
C THR A 84 8.61 2.59 -10.65
N ILE A 85 9.93 2.79 -10.79
CA ILE A 85 10.82 2.95 -9.64
C ILE A 85 10.59 4.30 -8.95
N ALA A 86 10.30 5.34 -9.74
CA ALA A 86 10.07 6.70 -9.25
C ALA A 86 8.79 6.76 -8.39
N GLY A 87 8.95 6.72 -7.07
CA GLY A 87 7.86 6.85 -6.08
C GLY A 87 7.53 5.57 -5.30
N ASN A 88 8.00 4.40 -5.76
CA ASN A 88 7.76 3.12 -5.08
C ASN A 88 8.90 2.70 -4.12
N VAL A 89 10.08 3.32 -4.24
CA VAL A 89 11.18 3.15 -3.27
C VAL A 89 11.18 4.35 -2.32
N ARG A 90 11.16 4.09 -1.01
CA ARG A 90 11.15 5.13 0.03
C ARG A 90 12.22 4.84 1.09
N LEU A 91 12.98 5.87 1.43
CA LEU A 91 13.90 5.86 2.54
C LEU A 91 13.25 6.57 3.72
N ASN A 92 12.93 5.83 4.77
CA ASN A 92 12.37 6.39 6.00
C ASN A 92 13.46 6.48 7.07
N ARG A 93 13.78 7.70 7.50
CA ARG A 93 14.63 7.92 8.68
C ARG A 93 13.77 7.86 9.95
N SER A 94 14.29 7.24 11.00
CA SER A 94 13.81 7.56 12.35
C SER A 94 14.19 9.01 12.64
N GLY A 95 13.33 9.75 13.34
CA GLY A 95 13.66 11.11 13.76
C GLY A 95 14.88 11.14 14.72
N GLY A 96 15.12 12.29 15.35
CA GLY A 96 16.14 12.40 16.39
C GLY A 96 15.89 11.52 17.63
N ASP A 97 14.69 10.97 17.78
CA ASP A 97 14.25 10.11 18.88
C ASP A 97 14.45 8.61 18.63
N GLY A 98 14.92 8.21 17.45
CA GLY A 98 15.13 6.80 17.10
C GLY A 98 13.84 6.01 16.87
N ILE A 99 12.68 6.68 16.80
CA ILE A 99 11.38 6.03 16.55
C ILE A 99 10.97 6.24 15.08
N PHE A 100 10.50 5.17 14.44
CA PHE A 100 9.97 5.23 13.08
C PHE A 100 8.47 5.53 13.10
N GLY A 101 8.00 6.47 12.26
CA GLY A 101 6.57 6.68 12.00
C GLY A 101 5.87 7.73 12.87
N ASN A 102 6.53 8.31 13.88
CA ASN A 102 6.11 9.60 14.42
C ASN A 102 6.53 10.65 13.39
N GLY A 103 5.58 11.40 12.83
CA GLY A 103 5.78 12.35 11.74
C GLY A 103 6.64 13.58 12.09
N ASN A 104 7.73 13.41 12.83
CA ASN A 104 8.66 14.45 13.30
C ASN A 104 9.58 14.94 12.16
N ILE A 105 9.00 15.15 10.97
CA ILE A 105 9.68 15.75 9.83
C ILE A 105 9.47 17.28 9.81
N ASP A 106 8.56 17.84 10.64
CA ASP A 106 8.13 19.25 10.53
C ASP A 106 8.48 20.19 11.71
N ASP A 107 9.14 19.76 12.80
CA ASP A 107 9.32 20.62 14.00
C ASP A 107 10.54 21.58 13.98
N ALA A 108 11.28 21.68 12.87
CA ALA A 108 12.53 22.44 12.81
C ALA A 108 12.41 23.86 12.22
N LEU A 109 11.26 24.52 12.33
CA LEU A 109 11.04 25.87 11.76
C LEU A 109 10.58 26.94 12.77
N GLU A 110 10.51 26.64 14.07
CA GLU A 110 10.06 27.62 15.08
C GLU A 110 11.15 28.14 16.04
N ALA A 111 12.42 27.73 15.87
CA ALA A 111 13.49 28.07 16.81
C ALA A 111 14.52 29.11 16.31
N LEU A 112 14.27 29.83 15.20
CA LEU A 112 15.27 30.72 14.59
C LEU A 112 15.01 32.23 14.67
N PHE A 113 13.94 32.69 15.32
CA PHE A 113 13.77 34.11 15.64
C PHE A 113 13.25 34.30 17.07
N GLY A 114 14.08 33.93 18.05
CA GLY A 114 13.79 34.19 19.45
C GLY A 114 14.95 33.79 20.34
N ASP A 115 16.02 34.59 20.37
CA ASP A 115 16.41 35.31 21.59
C ASP A 115 17.69 36.13 21.30
N SER A 116 17.55 37.44 21.30
CA SER A 116 18.63 38.40 21.12
C SER A 116 19.30 38.67 22.47
N VAL A 117 20.15 37.76 22.96
CA VAL A 117 21.00 38.06 24.13
C VAL A 117 22.31 37.27 24.06
N PHE A 118 23.32 37.82 23.37
CA PHE A 118 24.72 37.51 23.70
C PHE A 118 25.44 38.83 23.95
N GLY A 119 25.37 39.26 25.21
CA GLY A 119 26.52 39.91 25.81
C GLY A 119 27.58 38.84 26.05
N ASP A 120 28.77 39.06 25.50
CA ASP A 120 29.98 38.46 26.05
C ASP A 120 31.02 39.56 26.23
N SER A 121 31.52 39.61 27.45
CA SER A 121 32.48 40.59 27.96
C SER A 121 33.75 39.81 28.19
N LEU A 122 34.76 39.91 27.33
CA LEU A 122 36.10 39.40 27.64
C LEU A 122 37.19 40.34 27.12
N LEU A 123 37.81 41.01 28.09
CA LEU A 123 39.26 41.20 28.27
C LEU A 123 40.11 41.55 27.04
N GLY A 124 40.55 42.81 27.04
CA GLY A 124 41.97 43.19 27.02
C GLY A 124 42.81 42.78 25.82
N ASP A 125 43.16 43.77 25.00
CA ASP A 125 44.51 43.91 24.48
C ASP A 125 44.85 45.41 24.40
N GLU A 126 45.95 45.78 25.06
CA GLU A 126 46.74 46.99 24.76
C GLU A 126 47.16 46.95 23.28
N ILE A 127 47.19 48.11 22.62
CA ILE A 127 48.35 48.64 21.86
C ILE A 127 47.94 50.00 21.21
N GLU A 128 48.84 50.97 21.43
CA GLU A 128 48.96 52.37 20.94
C GLU A 128 47.99 53.45 21.45
#